data_AF-A0A7J8EB08-F1
#
_entry.id   AF-A0A7J8EB08-F1
#
_cell.length_a   1.000
_cell.length_b   1.000
_cell.length_c   1.000
_cell.angle_alpha   90.00
_cell.angle_beta   90.00
_cell.angle_gamma   90.00
#
_symmetry.space_group_name_H-M   'P 1'
#
loop_
_entity.id
_entity.type
_entity.pdbx_description
1 polymer ?
#
loop_
_entity_poly.entity_id
_entity_poly.type
_entity_poly.pdbx_seq_one_letter_code
_entity_poly.pdbx_strand_id
1 'polypeptide(L)'
;MVKYSEVYQELKDKYKDMVKEVAITPNDRTLFPDVDWLIGNHSDELTPWIPVIAARSSYSCRFFVLPCCFFDFVGRHCRRQSGKTQYRGYLDFISEVGSACGFRVEEDCLRIPSTRRVCLLGKSRTYPPAGEVSMDAQRTRYINSRQGQGPAPPPRSTGQPSGHPDSQGPPDAGADGPWLSGFRPRERAERVRNCASLPREFVDAVVLQVAQLLLGGKRLNTGGSRSGTAGTWSRGESLSLAEVAGQLGGEALQRLRRECGGLQTLLRSNRQVFEVLQGRVRIRDWRQETPLQERQPEARRRVSSEAFKTRLCWFFLHHPDGCVLPADRCPFAHGPGELRPPPAARGSRPRR
;
A
#
# COMPACT_ATOMS: atom_id res chain seq x y z
N MET A 1 -7.29 22.18 -23.14
CA MET A 1 -6.70 21.76 -21.85
C MET A 1 -5.68 20.69 -22.18
N VAL A 2 -4.38 21.00 -22.14
CA VAL A 2 -3.31 20.08 -22.55
C VAL A 2 -3.32 18.86 -21.61
N LYS A 3 -3.14 17.65 -22.14
CA LYS A 3 -3.09 16.46 -21.27
C LYS A 3 -1.77 16.46 -20.50
N TYR A 4 -1.82 16.10 -19.22
CA TYR A 4 -0.61 15.99 -18.38
C TYR A 4 0.44 15.06 -18.99
N SER A 5 0.03 14.00 -19.67
CA SER A 5 0.94 13.08 -20.37
C SER A 5 1.72 13.75 -21.50
N GLU A 6 1.10 14.69 -22.23
CA GLU A 6 1.73 15.44 -23.31
C GLU A 6 2.75 16.43 -22.71
N VAL A 7 2.34 17.20 -21.69
CA VAL A 7 3.24 18.11 -20.96
C VAL A 7 4.41 17.36 -20.32
N TYR A 8 4.17 16.19 -19.72
CA TYR A 8 5.22 15.37 -19.12
C TYR A 8 6.23 14.90 -20.17
N GLN A 9 5.76 14.46 -21.34
CA GLN A 9 6.64 14.01 -22.40
C GLN A 9 7.46 15.18 -22.96
N GLU A 10 6.84 16.34 -23.19
CA GLU A 10 7.53 17.57 -23.58
C GLU A 10 8.62 17.98 -22.58
N LEU A 11 8.31 17.93 -21.28
CA LEU A 11 9.29 18.24 -20.22
C LEU A 11 10.41 17.20 -20.17
N LYS A 12 10.08 15.92 -20.32
CA LYS A 12 11.06 14.83 -20.33
C LYS A 12 12.02 14.97 -21.51
N ASP A 13 11.51 15.30 -22.69
CA ASP A 13 12.32 15.50 -23.88
C ASP A 13 13.16 16.78 -23.78
N LYS A 14 12.58 17.86 -23.24
CA LYS A 14 13.27 19.14 -23.03
C LYS A 14 14.43 19.04 -22.03
N TYR A 15 14.28 18.24 -20.97
CA TYR A 15 15.27 18.13 -19.88
C TYR A 15 15.97 16.76 -19.84
N LYS A 16 15.92 15.98 -20.94
CA LYS A 16 16.47 14.62 -21.00
C LYS A 16 17.95 14.52 -20.59
N ASP A 17 18.71 15.57 -20.86
CA ASP A 17 20.15 15.61 -20.56
C ASP A 17 20.41 16.08 -19.11
N MET A 18 19.41 16.68 -18.45
CA MET A 18 19.48 17.17 -17.07
C MET A 18 18.91 16.16 -16.05
N VAL A 19 18.02 15.25 -16.48
CA VAL A 19 17.36 14.29 -15.60
C VAL A 19 17.63 12.88 -16.09
N LYS A 20 18.33 12.09 -15.26
CA LYS A 20 18.61 10.68 -15.52
C LYS A 20 17.84 9.79 -14.53
N GLU A 21 17.08 8.84 -15.05
CA GLU A 21 16.36 7.84 -14.27
C GLU A 21 17.13 6.51 -14.33
N VAL A 22 17.68 6.06 -13.20
CA VAL A 22 18.55 4.87 -13.12
C VAL A 22 18.25 4.09 -11.84
N ALA A 23 18.34 2.76 -11.92
CA ALA A 23 18.29 1.89 -10.73
C ALA A 23 19.65 1.90 -10.00
N ILE A 24 19.62 2.09 -8.69
CA ILE A 24 20.82 2.30 -7.87
C ILE A 24 20.99 1.16 -6.86
N THR A 25 22.24 0.72 -6.66
CA THR A 25 22.66 -0.18 -5.59
C THR A 25 23.63 0.57 -4.67
N PRO A 26 23.36 0.72 -3.37
CA PRO A 26 24.21 1.47 -2.45
C PRO A 26 25.63 0.88 -2.31
N ASN A 27 26.55 1.41 -3.12
CA ASN A 27 27.96 1.07 -3.19
C ASN A 27 28.73 2.17 -3.94
N ASP A 28 30.05 2.05 -3.96
CA ASP A 28 30.93 3.06 -4.57
C ASP A 28 30.79 3.17 -6.10
N ARG A 29 30.11 2.23 -6.76
CA ARG A 29 29.85 2.28 -8.21
C ARG A 29 28.65 3.15 -8.58
N THR A 30 27.89 3.64 -7.59
CA THR A 30 26.70 4.47 -7.81
C THR A 30 26.84 5.85 -7.19
N LEU A 31 28.02 6.45 -7.41
CA LEU A 31 28.31 7.83 -7.04
C LEU A 31 28.18 8.75 -8.26
N PHE A 32 27.72 9.97 -8.02
CA PHE A 32 27.37 10.94 -9.05
C PHE A 32 28.05 12.30 -8.79
N PRO A 33 29.37 12.41 -9.02
CA PRO A 33 30.14 13.62 -8.67
C PRO A 33 29.65 14.87 -9.40
N ASP A 34 29.13 14.72 -10.61
CA ASP A 34 28.67 15.82 -11.47
C ASP A 34 27.19 16.16 -11.29
N VAL A 35 26.51 15.59 -10.28
CA VAL A 35 25.07 15.78 -10.07
C VAL A 35 24.81 16.71 -8.89
N ASP A 36 24.01 17.75 -9.13
CA ASP A 36 23.61 18.71 -8.10
C ASP A 36 22.60 18.15 -7.08
N TRP A 37 21.70 17.27 -7.55
CA TRP A 37 20.56 16.77 -6.78
C TRP A 37 20.33 15.29 -7.00
N LEU A 38 20.22 14.55 -5.90
CA LEU A 38 19.69 13.19 -5.89
C LEU A 38 18.26 13.19 -5.36
N ILE A 39 17.31 12.76 -6.19
CA ILE A 39 15.86 12.85 -5.91
C ILE A 39 15.28 11.45 -5.71
N GLY A 40 15.00 11.10 -4.45
CA GLY A 40 14.27 9.91 -4.05
C GLY A 40 12.76 10.11 -4.08
N ASN A 41 12.17 10.09 -5.28
CA ASN A 41 10.71 10.16 -5.43
C ASN A 41 10.10 8.76 -5.25
N HIS A 42 9.41 8.52 -4.13
CA HIS A 42 8.87 7.19 -3.80
C HIS A 42 9.94 6.07 -3.88
N SER A 43 11.15 6.35 -3.39
CA SER A 43 12.33 5.50 -3.56
C SER A 43 12.35 4.22 -2.72
N ASP A 44 11.25 3.85 -2.05
CA ASP A 44 11.10 2.61 -1.28
C ASP A 44 12.32 2.24 -0.42
N GLU A 45 12.95 1.09 -0.66
CA GLU A 45 14.10 0.58 0.10
C GLU A 45 15.32 1.51 0.01
N LEU A 46 15.42 2.34 -1.04
CA LEU A 46 16.49 3.32 -1.21
C LEU A 46 16.29 4.60 -0.40
N THR A 47 15.11 4.86 0.16
CA THR A 47 14.81 6.10 0.89
C THR A 47 15.89 6.49 1.92
N PRO A 48 16.36 5.61 2.83
CA PRO A 48 17.45 5.95 3.75
C PRO A 48 18.83 6.02 3.08
N TRP A 49 19.00 5.41 1.90
CA TRP A 49 20.25 5.45 1.14
C TRP A 49 20.45 6.73 0.34
N ILE A 50 19.38 7.42 -0.07
CA ILE A 50 19.48 8.65 -0.87
C ILE A 50 20.36 9.72 -0.19
N PRO A 51 20.20 10.06 1.11
CA PRO A 51 21.11 10.99 1.78
C PRO A 51 22.57 10.50 1.81
N VAL A 52 22.81 9.19 1.95
CA VAL A 52 24.16 8.62 1.95
C VAL A 52 24.82 8.75 0.59
N ILE A 53 24.11 8.39 -0.48
CA ILE A 53 24.61 8.45 -1.85
C ILE A 53 24.90 9.90 -2.22
N ALA A 54 23.98 10.83 -1.91
CA ALA A 54 24.23 12.26 -2.12
C ALA A 54 25.45 12.73 -1.32
N ALA A 55 25.60 12.29 -0.06
CA ALA A 55 26.75 12.65 0.75
C ALA A 55 28.08 12.21 0.14
N ARG A 56 28.15 10.97 -0.34
CA ARG A 56 29.37 10.38 -0.93
C ARG A 56 29.64 10.79 -2.37
N SER A 57 28.63 11.26 -3.09
CA SER A 57 28.78 11.65 -4.49
C SER A 57 29.60 12.92 -4.64
N SER A 58 29.28 13.96 -3.86
CA SER A 58 30.03 15.22 -3.84
C SER A 58 29.63 16.05 -2.62
N TYR A 59 30.54 16.88 -2.11
CA TYR A 59 30.25 17.81 -1.01
C TYR A 59 29.10 18.78 -1.36
N SER A 60 28.99 19.22 -2.63
CA SER A 60 27.95 20.12 -3.11
C SER A 60 26.64 19.42 -3.50
N CYS A 61 26.64 18.08 -3.59
CA CYS A 61 25.44 17.31 -3.96
C CYS A 61 24.39 17.42 -2.86
N ARG A 62 23.14 17.65 -3.28
CA ARG A 62 21.97 17.82 -2.42
C ARG A 62 21.05 16.62 -2.54
N PHE A 63 20.18 16.43 -1.56
CA PHE A 63 19.17 15.40 -1.65
C PHE A 63 17.76 15.93 -1.45
N PHE A 64 16.82 15.22 -2.07
CA PHE A 64 15.41 15.29 -1.80
C PHE A 64 14.90 13.87 -1.63
N VAL A 65 14.06 13.62 -0.63
CA VAL A 65 13.34 12.35 -0.49
C VAL A 65 11.88 12.59 -0.15
N LEU A 66 11.01 11.74 -0.71
CA LEU A 66 9.61 11.64 -0.31
C LEU A 66 9.40 10.31 0.44
N PRO A 67 9.49 10.29 1.78
CA PRO A 67 9.41 9.06 2.54
C PRO A 67 7.97 8.52 2.52
N CYS A 68 7.74 7.45 1.76
CA CYS A 68 6.41 6.86 1.60
C CYS A 68 6.31 5.41 2.08
N CYS A 69 7.41 4.69 2.25
CA CYS A 69 7.44 3.28 2.66
C CYS A 69 8.43 3.11 3.82
N PHE A 70 8.11 2.26 4.79
CA PHE A 70 8.85 2.18 6.06
C PHE A 70 10.04 1.22 5.96
N PHE A 71 11.12 1.67 5.33
CA PHE A 71 12.36 0.91 5.19
C PHE A 71 13.52 1.53 5.97
N ASP A 72 14.31 0.66 6.59
CA ASP A 72 15.64 0.99 7.10
C ASP A 72 16.69 0.68 6.02
N PHE A 73 17.98 0.81 6.31
CA PHE A 73 19.06 0.46 5.38
C PHE A 73 19.02 -1.00 4.95
N VAL A 74 18.54 -1.89 5.84
CA VAL A 74 18.29 -3.31 5.57
C VAL A 74 16.90 -3.68 6.07
N GLY A 75 15.99 -3.94 5.13
CA GLY A 75 14.64 -4.41 5.46
C GLY A 75 13.73 -3.33 6.05
N ARG A 76 12.70 -3.77 6.78
CA ARG A 76 11.62 -2.89 7.25
C ARG A 76 12.04 -2.11 8.49
N HIS A 77 11.69 -0.83 8.50
CA HIS A 77 11.85 0.04 9.67
C HIS A 77 10.83 -0.33 10.75
N CYS A 78 11.33 -0.69 11.93
CA CYS A 78 10.53 -0.99 13.11
C CYS A 78 10.37 0.25 13.98
N ARG A 79 9.13 0.54 14.38
CA ARG A 79 8.81 1.68 15.26
C ARG A 79 9.46 1.47 16.64
N ARG A 80 10.29 2.43 17.06
CA ARG A 80 11.02 2.36 18.34
C ARG A 80 10.30 3.07 19.50
N GLN A 81 9.41 4.02 19.20
CA GLN A 81 8.72 4.84 20.20
C GLN A 81 7.19 4.77 20.04
N SER A 82 6.49 4.39 21.12
CA SER A 82 5.03 4.24 21.16
C SER A 82 4.26 5.57 21.23
N GLY A 83 4.94 6.70 21.49
CA GLY A 83 4.32 8.03 21.65
C GLY A 83 4.04 8.82 20.35
N LYS A 84 4.63 8.44 19.20
CA LYS A 84 4.48 9.16 17.92
C LYS A 84 3.84 8.30 16.84
N THR A 85 3.06 8.86 15.92
CA THR A 85 2.52 8.08 14.80
C THR A 85 3.64 7.36 14.04
N GLN A 86 3.36 6.20 13.45
CA GLN A 86 4.36 5.45 12.68
C GLN A 86 5.02 6.31 11.60
N TYR A 87 4.23 7.17 10.94
CA TYR A 87 4.74 8.05 9.89
C TYR A 87 5.64 9.16 10.44
N ARG A 88 5.26 9.83 11.54
CA ARG A 88 6.14 10.85 12.16
C ARG A 88 7.44 10.24 12.65
N GLY A 89 7.38 9.08 13.31
CA GLY A 89 8.59 8.38 13.75
C GLY A 89 9.51 8.01 12.58
N TYR A 90 8.94 7.69 11.41
CA TYR A 90 9.72 7.42 10.21
C TYR A 90 10.35 8.70 9.62
N LEU A 91 9.64 9.82 9.59
CA LEU A 91 10.21 11.10 9.16
C LEU A 91 11.38 11.51 10.06
N ASP A 92 11.23 11.35 11.37
CA ASP A 92 12.30 11.60 12.34
C ASP A 92 13.52 10.72 12.06
N PHE A 93 13.31 9.43 11.75
CA PHE A 93 14.38 8.52 11.36
C PHE A 93 15.11 8.97 10.09
N ILE A 94 14.39 9.35 9.02
CA ILE A 94 15.04 9.81 7.79
C ILE A 94 15.75 11.15 8.00
N SER A 95 15.20 12.02 8.86
CA SER A 95 15.88 13.26 9.27
C SER A 95 17.16 12.98 10.06
N GLU A 96 17.16 11.97 10.93
CA GLU A 96 18.34 11.49 11.65
C GLU A 96 19.40 10.95 10.68
N VAL A 97 18.99 10.15 9.69
CA VAL A 97 19.87 9.65 8.62
C VAL A 97 20.51 10.81 7.86
N GLY A 98 19.73 11.80 7.43
CA GLY A 98 20.27 12.97 6.73
C GLY A 98 21.24 13.79 7.59
N SER A 99 20.94 13.94 8.88
CA SER A 99 21.81 14.63 9.83
C SER A 99 23.12 13.87 10.09
N ALA A 100 23.05 12.54 10.21
CA ALA A 100 24.22 11.66 10.29
C ALA A 100 25.05 11.72 9.00
N CYS A 101 24.40 11.99 7.87
CA CYS A 101 25.05 12.27 6.59
C CYS A 101 25.67 13.68 6.49
N GLY A 102 25.61 14.46 7.57
CA GLY A 102 26.21 15.79 7.66
C GLY A 102 25.42 16.86 6.90
N PHE A 103 24.14 16.63 6.61
CA PHE A 103 23.26 17.64 6.03
C PHE A 103 22.50 18.41 7.11
N ARG A 104 22.24 19.69 6.83
CA ARG A 104 21.15 20.42 7.47
C ARG A 104 19.85 19.98 6.81
N VAL A 105 19.09 19.13 7.49
CA VAL A 105 17.84 18.58 6.96
C VAL A 105 16.69 19.56 7.18
N GLU A 106 15.97 19.85 6.10
CA GLU A 106 14.75 20.65 6.08
C GLU A 106 13.55 19.74 5.78
N GLU A 107 12.40 20.07 6.38
CA GLU A 107 11.13 19.38 6.15
C GLU A 107 10.18 20.33 5.40
N ASP A 108 9.52 19.83 4.36
CA ASP A 108 8.54 20.61 3.58
C ASP A 108 7.33 19.75 3.18
N CYS A 109 6.19 20.41 2.93
CA CYS A 109 4.94 19.78 2.55
C CYS A 109 4.62 20.01 1.06
N LEU A 110 4.65 18.92 0.28
CA LEU A 110 4.31 18.95 -1.12
C LEU A 110 2.80 19.14 -1.35
N ARG A 111 2.46 19.84 -2.42
CA ARG A 111 1.07 20.00 -2.89
C ARG A 111 0.63 18.80 -3.73
N ILE A 112 0.65 17.61 -3.14
CA ILE A 112 0.21 16.35 -3.79
C ILE A 112 -0.98 15.73 -3.04
N PRO A 113 -1.86 14.97 -3.72
CA PRO A 113 -3.00 14.29 -3.11
C PRO A 113 -2.57 13.00 -2.39
N SER A 114 -1.61 13.11 -1.46
CA SER A 114 -1.08 12.02 -0.64
C SER A 114 -1.27 12.34 0.85
N THR A 115 -1.57 11.31 1.65
CA THR A 115 -1.52 11.40 3.11
C THR A 115 -0.07 11.43 3.63
N ARG A 116 0.90 11.05 2.77
CA ARG A 116 2.34 11.11 3.00
C ARG A 116 2.95 12.13 2.03
N ARG A 117 2.64 13.41 2.28
CA ARG A 117 3.06 14.55 1.44
C ARG A 117 4.26 15.32 1.99
N VAL A 118 4.86 14.84 3.08
CA VAL A 118 6.02 15.47 3.69
C VAL A 118 7.27 14.95 3.00
N CYS A 119 8.13 15.87 2.56
CA CYS A 119 9.43 15.58 1.98
C CYS A 119 10.54 16.12 2.88
N LEU A 120 11.73 15.54 2.74
CA LEU A 120 12.93 15.96 3.47
C LEU A 120 14.01 16.34 2.46
N LEU A 121 14.73 17.43 2.74
CA LEU A 121 15.76 17.97 1.86
C LEU A 121 17.06 18.21 2.64
N GLY A 122 18.20 17.95 1.99
CA GLY A 122 19.51 18.35 2.48
C GLY A 122 20.18 19.28 1.47
N LYS A 123 20.18 20.59 1.75
CA LYS A 123 20.69 21.62 0.83
C LYS A 123 22.11 22.07 1.14
N SER A 124 22.52 21.96 2.41
CA SER A 124 23.80 22.44 2.92
C SER A 124 24.39 21.47 3.94
N ARG A 125 25.71 21.57 4.13
CA ARG A 125 26.46 20.75 5.07
C ARG A 125 26.54 21.39 6.45
N THR A 126 26.65 20.57 7.48
CA THR A 126 26.84 21.02 8.88
C THR A 126 28.31 21.17 9.26
N TYR A 127 29.22 20.91 8.33
CA TYR A 127 30.67 20.89 8.53
C TYR A 127 31.37 21.51 7.30
N PRO A 128 32.58 22.09 7.45
CA PRO A 128 33.35 22.64 6.33
C PRO A 128 33.93 21.53 5.42
N PRO A 129 34.30 21.81 4.15
CA PRO A 129 34.81 20.80 3.22
C PRO A 129 36.00 19.98 3.74
N ALA A 130 36.89 20.60 4.51
CA ALA A 130 38.04 19.92 5.12
C ALA A 130 37.66 18.79 6.10
N GLY A 131 36.42 18.79 6.60
CA GLY A 131 35.90 17.76 7.51
C GLY A 131 35.36 16.50 6.84
N GLU A 132 35.36 16.43 5.49
CA GLU A 132 34.72 15.32 4.75
C GLU A 132 35.19 13.94 5.18
N VAL A 133 36.51 13.76 5.37
CA VAL A 133 37.08 12.46 5.76
C VAL A 133 36.54 11.99 7.12
N SER A 134 36.48 12.90 8.09
CA SER A 134 35.94 12.60 9.43
C SER A 134 34.44 12.29 9.36
N MET A 135 33.70 13.06 8.56
CA MET A 135 32.28 12.87 8.37
C MET A 135 31.96 11.57 7.64
N ASP A 136 32.72 11.17 6.62
CA ASP A 136 32.54 9.87 5.96
C ASP A 136 32.78 8.70 6.92
N ALA A 137 33.77 8.80 7.80
CA ALA A 137 33.99 7.80 8.84
C ALA A 137 32.80 7.73 9.81
N GLN A 138 32.24 8.87 10.22
CA GLN A 138 31.03 8.91 11.06
C GLN A 138 29.80 8.33 10.33
N ARG A 139 29.61 8.67 9.05
CA ARG A 139 28.56 8.12 8.18
C ARG A 139 28.66 6.60 8.10
N THR A 140 29.85 6.08 7.87
CA THR A 140 30.13 4.63 7.81
C THR A 140 29.78 3.94 9.12
N ARG A 141 30.22 4.48 10.26
CA ARG A 141 29.89 3.93 11.59
C ARG A 141 28.38 3.94 11.85
N TYR A 142 27.69 5.01 11.47
CA TYR A 142 26.24 5.11 11.61
C TYR A 142 25.50 4.03 10.83
N ILE A 143 25.84 3.86 9.55
CA ILE A 143 25.23 2.84 8.67
C ILE A 143 25.48 1.43 9.24
N ASN A 144 26.72 1.13 9.64
CA ASN A 144 27.08 -0.17 10.20
C ASN A 144 26.37 -0.45 11.53
N SER A 145 26.14 0.55 12.37
CA SER A 145 25.41 0.39 13.64
C SER A 145 23.96 -0.10 13.47
N ARG A 146 23.40 0.01 12.26
CA ARG A 146 22.02 -0.41 11.93
C ARG A 146 21.92 -1.90 11.56
N GLN A 147 23.03 -2.56 11.25
CA GLN A 147 23.06 -3.97 10.79
C GLN A 147 22.50 -4.97 11.82
N GLY A 148 22.49 -4.61 13.12
CA GLY A 148 22.02 -5.46 14.22
C GLY A 148 20.63 -5.13 14.77
N GLN A 149 19.85 -4.25 14.13
CA GLN A 149 18.54 -3.82 14.64
C GLN A 149 17.34 -4.45 13.90
N GLY A 150 17.57 -5.40 13.01
CA GLY A 150 16.53 -6.23 12.39
C GLY A 150 16.05 -7.35 13.33
N PRO A 151 14.84 -7.90 13.12
CA PRO A 151 14.38 -9.07 13.89
C PRO A 151 15.37 -10.22 13.73
N ALA A 152 15.78 -10.83 14.85
CA ALA A 152 16.66 -11.98 14.87
C ALA A 152 16.11 -13.08 13.93
N PRO A 153 16.96 -13.70 13.09
CA PRO A 153 16.55 -14.90 12.38
C PRO A 153 16.15 -15.98 13.41
N PRO A 154 15.22 -16.89 13.08
CA PRO A 154 14.85 -17.99 13.98
C PRO A 154 16.11 -18.78 14.35
N PRO A 155 16.19 -19.31 15.59
CA PRO A 155 17.37 -20.04 16.05
C PRO A 155 17.62 -21.21 15.09
N ARG A 156 18.76 -21.18 14.40
CA ARG A 156 19.25 -22.34 13.68
C ARG A 156 19.66 -23.37 14.72
N SER A 157 19.08 -24.56 14.58
CA SER A 157 19.37 -25.73 15.41
C SER A 157 20.87 -25.95 15.53
N THR A 158 21.28 -26.20 16.77
CA THR A 158 22.61 -26.51 17.25
C THR A 158 23.28 -27.60 16.43
N GLY A 159 24.44 -27.25 15.85
CA GLY A 159 25.46 -28.18 15.37
C GLY A 159 26.82 -27.46 15.41
N GLN A 160 27.61 -27.76 16.44
CA GLN A 160 29.03 -27.39 16.61
C GLN A 160 29.82 -28.70 16.77
N PRO A 161 31.18 -28.69 16.78
CA PRO A 161 32.15 -27.67 16.36
C PRO A 161 33.23 -28.28 15.42
N SER A 162 34.12 -27.54 14.75
CA SER A 162 35.42 -27.10 15.30
C SER A 162 36.32 -26.56 14.18
N GLY A 163 37.11 -25.52 14.46
CA GLY A 163 38.13 -24.95 13.57
C GLY A 163 38.70 -23.66 14.14
N HIS A 164 40.01 -23.66 14.43
CA HIS A 164 40.76 -22.67 15.20
C HIS A 164 40.89 -21.27 14.54
N PRO A 165 41.28 -20.23 15.32
CA PRO A 165 41.32 -18.85 14.87
C PRO A 165 42.69 -18.48 14.29
N ASP A 166 42.72 -17.87 13.10
CA ASP A 166 43.93 -17.20 12.62
C ASP A 166 43.64 -15.75 12.19
N SER A 167 44.32 -14.86 12.91
CA SER A 167 45.01 -13.67 12.41
C SER A 167 44.20 -12.57 11.70
N GLN A 168 43.97 -11.50 12.47
CA GLN A 168 43.60 -10.17 12.00
C GLN A 168 44.73 -9.59 11.13
N GLY A 169 44.51 -9.58 9.81
CA GLY A 169 45.18 -8.64 8.90
C GLY A 169 44.38 -7.34 8.79
N PRO A 170 45.03 -6.20 8.52
CA PRO A 170 44.32 -4.93 8.31
C PRO A 170 43.40 -5.07 7.08
N PRO A 171 42.20 -4.45 7.08
CA PRO A 171 41.33 -4.51 5.92
C PRO A 171 41.98 -3.75 4.77
N ASP A 172 42.38 -4.50 3.74
CA ASP A 172 42.85 -3.99 2.46
C ASP A 172 41.89 -2.93 1.91
N ALA A 173 42.47 -1.79 1.57
CA ALA A 173 41.82 -0.72 0.84
C ALA A 173 41.53 -1.19 -0.60
N GLY A 174 40.35 -1.78 -0.82
CA GLY A 174 39.95 -2.24 -2.15
C GLY A 174 38.60 -2.98 -2.23
N ALA A 175 37.68 -2.74 -1.30
CA ALA A 175 36.43 -3.50 -1.26
C ALA A 175 35.35 -2.87 -2.16
N ASP A 176 35.28 -3.35 -3.39
CA ASP A 176 34.24 -3.14 -4.41
C ASP A 176 32.83 -3.67 -3.98
N GLY A 177 32.58 -3.75 -2.67
CA GLY A 177 31.43 -4.38 -2.03
C GLY A 177 30.32 -3.39 -1.65
N PRO A 178 29.12 -3.90 -1.30
CA PRO A 178 28.02 -3.06 -0.83
C PRO A 178 28.40 -2.37 0.50
N TRP A 179 28.00 -1.10 0.66
CA TRP A 179 28.27 -0.34 1.90
C TRP A 179 27.67 -0.98 3.16
N LEU A 180 26.63 -1.79 2.98
CA LEU A 180 26.05 -2.62 4.02
C LEU A 180 25.53 -3.92 3.40
N SER A 181 25.89 -5.06 3.99
CA SER A 181 25.44 -6.36 3.51
C SER A 181 23.95 -6.56 3.78
N GLY A 182 23.20 -7.13 2.84
CA GLY A 182 21.80 -7.51 3.04
C GLY A 182 20.78 -6.52 2.48
N PHE A 183 21.21 -5.37 1.96
CA PHE A 183 20.35 -4.54 1.13
C PHE A 183 19.90 -5.30 -0.12
N ARG A 184 18.61 -5.25 -0.44
CA ARG A 184 18.03 -5.86 -1.63
C ARG A 184 17.00 -4.89 -2.23
N PRO A 185 17.25 -4.30 -3.41
CA PRO A 185 16.22 -3.57 -4.13
C PRO A 185 15.00 -4.46 -4.39
N ARG A 186 13.81 -3.85 -4.45
CA ARG A 186 12.63 -4.54 -4.95
C ARG A 186 12.85 -4.99 -6.40
N GLU A 187 12.28 -6.14 -6.77
CA GLU A 187 12.20 -6.56 -8.17
C GLU A 187 11.46 -5.51 -9.01
N ARG A 188 11.90 -5.28 -10.25
CA ARG A 188 11.36 -4.26 -11.16
C ARG A 188 9.84 -4.37 -11.41
N ALA A 189 9.27 -5.57 -11.24
CA ALA A 189 7.85 -5.82 -11.39
C ALA A 189 7.23 -6.26 -10.05
N GLU A 190 6.51 -5.35 -9.40
CA GLU A 190 5.70 -5.71 -8.24
C GLU A 190 4.40 -6.37 -8.71
N ARG A 191 4.19 -7.65 -8.37
CA ARG A 191 2.90 -8.31 -8.64
C ARG A 191 1.85 -7.62 -7.78
N VAL A 192 0.89 -6.92 -8.41
CA VAL A 192 -0.26 -6.32 -7.72
C VAL A 192 -1.08 -7.43 -7.08
N ARG A 193 -1.02 -7.51 -5.74
CA ARG A 193 -1.79 -8.46 -4.94
C ARG A 193 -3.01 -7.76 -4.36
N ASN A 194 -4.13 -7.76 -5.09
CA ASN A 194 -5.37 -7.16 -4.64
C ASN A 194 -6.49 -8.20 -4.73
N CYS A 195 -7.40 -8.21 -3.76
CA CYS A 195 -8.62 -9.03 -3.85
C CYS A 195 -9.42 -8.80 -5.16
N ALA A 196 -9.21 -7.67 -5.86
CA ALA A 196 -9.78 -7.39 -7.18
C ALA A 196 -9.23 -8.24 -8.33
N SER A 197 -8.03 -8.84 -8.20
CA SER A 197 -7.45 -9.75 -9.20
C SER A 197 -7.81 -11.22 -8.96
N LEU A 198 -8.57 -11.52 -7.90
CA LEU A 198 -9.07 -12.87 -7.67
C LEU A 198 -10.14 -13.24 -8.73
N PRO A 199 -10.22 -14.52 -9.15
CA PRO A 199 -11.28 -14.98 -10.04
C PRO A 199 -12.65 -14.66 -9.48
N ARG A 200 -13.56 -14.13 -10.31
CA ARG A 200 -14.92 -13.75 -9.89
C ARG A 200 -15.67 -14.93 -9.26
N GLU A 201 -15.59 -16.10 -9.87
CA GLU A 201 -16.16 -17.34 -9.34
C GLU A 201 -15.74 -17.63 -7.88
N PHE A 202 -14.46 -17.41 -7.55
CA PHE A 202 -13.97 -17.59 -6.20
C PHE A 202 -14.53 -16.52 -5.24
N VAL A 203 -14.55 -15.27 -5.67
CA VAL A 203 -15.12 -14.17 -4.88
C VAL A 203 -16.61 -14.43 -4.61
N ASP A 204 -17.36 -14.83 -5.63
CA ASP A 204 -18.79 -15.09 -5.54
C ASP A 204 -19.07 -16.30 -4.64
N ALA A 205 -18.27 -17.37 -4.73
CA ALA A 205 -18.36 -18.51 -3.81
C ALA A 205 -18.14 -18.10 -2.34
N VAL A 206 -17.11 -17.29 -2.07
CA VAL A 206 -16.85 -16.79 -0.71
C VAL A 206 -17.97 -15.87 -0.24
N VAL A 207 -18.48 -14.97 -1.09
CA VAL A 207 -19.60 -14.07 -0.76
C VAL A 207 -20.86 -14.88 -0.44
N LEU A 208 -21.20 -15.89 -1.24
CA LEU A 208 -22.35 -16.76 -1.00
C LEU A 208 -22.21 -17.54 0.31
N GLN A 209 -21.04 -18.12 0.57
CA GLN A 209 -20.78 -18.86 1.80
C GLN A 209 -20.91 -17.96 3.03
N VAL A 210 -20.30 -16.77 3.02
CA VAL A 210 -20.42 -15.83 4.14
C VAL A 210 -21.86 -15.35 4.33
N ALA A 211 -22.60 -15.11 3.25
CA ALA A 211 -24.01 -14.72 3.36
C ALA A 211 -24.89 -15.85 3.93
N GLN A 212 -24.65 -17.10 3.55
CA GLN A 212 -25.34 -18.27 4.13
C GLN A 212 -25.10 -18.39 5.63
N LEU A 213 -23.84 -18.20 6.06
CA LEU A 213 -23.49 -18.22 7.47
C LEU A 213 -24.24 -17.13 8.24
N LEU A 214 -24.29 -15.91 7.71
CA LEU A 214 -25.02 -14.81 8.35
C LEU A 214 -26.54 -15.03 8.38
N LEU A 215 -27.11 -15.75 7.42
CA LEU A 215 -28.54 -16.07 7.38
C LEU A 215 -28.93 -17.31 8.22
N GLY A 216 -28.03 -17.79 9.08
CA GLY A 216 -28.29 -18.94 9.94
C GLY A 216 -28.44 -20.25 9.17
N GLY A 217 -27.78 -20.41 8.03
CA GLY A 217 -27.79 -21.63 7.24
C GLY A 217 -29.06 -21.89 6.42
N LYS A 218 -29.97 -20.92 6.31
CA LYS A 218 -31.11 -21.01 5.36
C LYS A 218 -30.56 -21.12 3.93
N ARG A 219 -31.05 -22.09 3.14
CA ARG A 219 -30.63 -22.26 1.74
C ARG A 219 -30.95 -21.00 0.94
N LEU A 220 -29.94 -20.47 0.24
CA LEU A 220 -30.11 -19.37 -0.72
C LEU A 220 -30.96 -19.87 -1.89
N ASN A 221 -31.77 -19.00 -2.47
CA ASN A 221 -32.58 -19.36 -3.64
C ASN A 221 -31.68 -19.54 -4.86
N THR A 222 -31.71 -20.72 -5.46
CA THR A 222 -31.19 -20.99 -6.80
C THR A 222 -32.34 -20.99 -7.79
N GLY A 223 -32.73 -19.80 -8.26
CA GLY A 223 -33.62 -19.64 -9.41
C GLY A 223 -35.12 -19.46 -9.09
N GLY A 224 -35.58 -18.22 -9.25
CA GLY A 224 -36.87 -17.86 -9.85
C GLY A 224 -38.13 -18.65 -9.50
N SER A 225 -38.54 -18.71 -8.24
CA SER A 225 -39.95 -18.98 -7.90
C SER A 225 -40.37 -18.19 -6.66
N ARG A 226 -41.37 -17.32 -6.82
CA ARG A 226 -41.92 -16.48 -5.75
C ARG A 226 -42.88 -17.32 -4.91
N SER A 227 -42.40 -17.81 -3.77
CA SER A 227 -43.30 -18.26 -2.70
C SER A 227 -42.67 -17.92 -1.35
N GLY A 228 -42.76 -16.65 -0.97
CA GLY A 228 -42.42 -16.17 0.36
C GLY A 228 -43.70 -15.81 1.11
N THR A 229 -44.03 -16.60 2.12
CA THR A 229 -44.98 -16.27 3.16
C THR A 229 -44.67 -14.90 3.76
N ALA A 230 -45.72 -14.14 4.11
CA ALA A 230 -45.62 -12.81 4.69
C ALA A 230 -44.88 -12.83 6.04
N GLY A 231 -43.58 -12.62 6.01
CA GLY A 231 -42.70 -12.53 7.18
C GLY A 231 -41.62 -11.48 6.93
N THR A 232 -41.29 -10.71 7.96
CA THR A 232 -40.33 -9.60 7.97
C THR A 232 -38.99 -10.01 7.34
N TRP A 233 -38.50 -9.26 6.34
CA TRP A 233 -37.21 -9.52 5.66
C TRP A 233 -36.08 -9.77 6.67
N SER A 234 -35.41 -10.92 6.55
CA SER A 234 -34.40 -11.36 7.50
C SER A 234 -33.04 -10.75 7.20
N ARG A 235 -32.54 -9.93 8.14
CA ARG A 235 -31.18 -9.39 8.08
C ARG A 235 -30.11 -10.42 8.46
N GLY A 236 -30.52 -11.55 9.03
CA GLY A 236 -29.60 -12.52 9.63
C GLY A 236 -28.88 -11.97 10.87
N GLU A 237 -27.83 -12.69 11.26
CA GLU A 237 -26.97 -12.41 12.42
C GLU A 237 -25.76 -11.54 12.06
N SER A 238 -25.03 -11.09 13.08
CA SER A 238 -23.78 -10.34 12.93
C SER A 238 -22.62 -11.12 13.52
N LEU A 239 -21.76 -11.67 12.66
CA LEU A 239 -20.61 -12.45 13.05
C LEU A 239 -19.34 -11.59 13.11
N SER A 240 -18.41 -11.94 13.99
CA SER A 240 -17.05 -11.41 13.99
C SER A 240 -16.26 -11.94 12.79
N LEU A 241 -15.25 -11.18 12.36
CA LEU A 241 -14.35 -11.64 11.30
C LEU A 241 -13.62 -12.94 11.66
N ALA A 242 -13.41 -13.21 12.95
CA ALA A 242 -12.81 -14.44 13.43
C ALA A 242 -13.75 -15.64 13.23
N GLU A 243 -15.02 -15.50 13.57
CA GLU A 243 -16.04 -16.54 13.36
C GLU A 243 -16.23 -16.84 11.87
N VAL A 244 -16.31 -15.79 11.04
CA VAL A 244 -16.41 -15.97 9.58
C VAL A 244 -15.15 -16.61 9.01
N ALA A 245 -13.96 -16.23 9.50
CA ALA A 245 -12.74 -16.89 9.09
C ALA A 245 -12.72 -18.36 9.51
N GLY A 246 -13.14 -18.70 10.73
CA GLY A 246 -13.15 -20.10 11.21
C GLY A 246 -14.04 -21.02 10.38
N GLN A 247 -15.11 -20.49 9.78
CA GLN A 247 -16.03 -21.24 8.91
C GLN A 247 -15.59 -21.27 7.44
N LEU A 248 -14.70 -20.37 7.04
CA LEU A 248 -14.07 -20.41 5.72
C LEU A 248 -12.93 -21.43 5.75
N GLY A 249 -12.96 -22.41 4.84
CA GLY A 249 -11.92 -23.43 4.76
C GLY A 249 -10.51 -22.85 4.66
N GLY A 250 -9.53 -23.59 5.20
CA GLY A 250 -8.13 -23.13 5.28
C GLY A 250 -7.53 -22.72 3.93
N GLU A 251 -7.92 -23.38 2.84
CA GLU A 251 -7.47 -23.06 1.49
C GLU A 251 -7.96 -21.67 1.02
N ALA A 252 -9.25 -21.37 1.22
CA ALA A 252 -9.84 -20.08 0.86
C ALA A 252 -9.21 -18.93 1.66
N LEU A 253 -8.98 -19.14 2.96
CA LEU A 253 -8.28 -18.17 3.80
C LEU A 253 -6.83 -17.98 3.40
N GLN A 254 -6.10 -19.05 3.08
CA GLN A 254 -4.72 -18.93 2.60
C GLN A 254 -4.64 -18.14 1.30
N ARG A 255 -5.59 -18.37 0.37
CA ARG A 255 -5.69 -17.61 -0.87
C ARG A 255 -5.98 -16.13 -0.60
N LEU A 256 -6.90 -15.82 0.31
CA LEU A 256 -7.20 -14.44 0.69
C LEU A 256 -6.04 -13.76 1.42
N ARG A 257 -5.31 -14.48 2.28
CA ARG A 257 -4.13 -13.95 3.00
C ARG A 257 -2.96 -13.62 2.07
N ARG A 258 -2.87 -14.29 0.92
CA ARG A 258 -1.87 -13.98 -0.11
C ARG A 258 -2.16 -12.66 -0.83
N GLU A 259 -3.39 -12.16 -0.78
CA GLU A 259 -3.78 -10.86 -1.33
C GLU A 259 -3.69 -9.74 -0.28
N CYS A 260 -3.29 -8.53 -0.67
CA CYS A 260 -3.24 -7.40 0.26
C CYS A 260 -4.65 -7.10 0.81
N GLY A 261 -4.79 -7.15 2.13
CA GLY A 261 -6.00 -6.78 2.85
C GLY A 261 -6.94 -7.93 3.25
N GLY A 262 -6.70 -9.15 2.75
CA GLY A 262 -7.37 -10.37 3.21
C GLY A 262 -8.91 -10.38 3.15
N LEU A 263 -9.52 -11.27 3.93
CA LEU A 263 -10.97 -11.46 4.02
C LEU A 263 -11.73 -10.16 4.33
N GLN A 264 -11.22 -9.36 5.27
CA GLN A 264 -11.88 -8.10 5.65
C GLN A 264 -11.98 -7.13 4.47
N THR A 265 -10.96 -7.07 3.61
CA THR A 265 -10.96 -6.19 2.44
C THR A 265 -11.92 -6.71 1.37
N LEU A 266 -11.98 -8.04 1.17
CA LEU A 266 -12.97 -8.67 0.29
C LEU A 266 -14.41 -8.35 0.72
N LEU A 267 -14.72 -8.44 2.02
CA LEU A 267 -16.05 -8.15 2.53
C LEU A 267 -16.38 -6.65 2.38
N ARG A 268 -15.39 -5.77 2.61
CA ARG A 268 -15.54 -4.32 2.42
C ARG A 268 -15.66 -3.88 0.97
N SER A 269 -15.11 -4.64 0.02
CA SER A 269 -15.26 -4.36 -1.42
C SER A 269 -16.62 -4.83 -1.94
N ASN A 270 -17.17 -5.90 -1.37
CA ASN A 270 -18.52 -6.41 -1.67
C ASN A 270 -19.63 -5.64 -0.92
N ARG A 271 -19.61 -4.31 -1.07
CA ARG A 271 -20.54 -3.36 -0.43
C ARG A 271 -22.01 -3.53 -0.78
N GLN A 272 -22.30 -4.27 -1.84
CA GLN A 272 -23.68 -4.59 -2.16
C GLN A 272 -24.28 -5.45 -1.04
N VAL A 273 -23.55 -6.48 -0.61
CA VAL A 273 -24.04 -7.53 0.27
C VAL A 273 -23.71 -7.26 1.73
N PHE A 274 -22.48 -6.82 2.02
CA PHE A 274 -21.96 -6.79 3.38
C PHE A 274 -21.75 -5.38 3.91
N GLU A 275 -21.90 -5.26 5.23
CA GLU A 275 -21.47 -4.11 6.01
C GLU A 275 -20.51 -4.58 7.11
N VAL A 276 -19.31 -3.99 7.13
CA VAL A 276 -18.25 -4.35 8.09
C VAL A 276 -18.01 -3.18 9.03
N LEU A 277 -18.50 -3.28 10.28
CA LEU A 277 -18.31 -2.28 11.33
C LEU A 277 -17.66 -2.92 12.55
N GLN A 278 -16.68 -2.23 13.14
CA GLN A 278 -16.03 -2.64 14.40
C GLN A 278 -15.55 -4.11 14.43
N GLY A 279 -15.06 -4.63 13.30
CA GLY A 279 -14.57 -6.01 13.21
C GLY A 279 -15.66 -7.09 13.12
N ARG A 280 -16.92 -6.69 12.98
CA ARG A 280 -18.07 -7.56 12.70
C ARG A 280 -18.59 -7.34 11.29
N VAL A 281 -19.13 -8.39 10.70
CA VAL A 281 -19.78 -8.40 9.39
C VAL A 281 -21.22 -8.82 9.54
N ARG A 282 -22.09 -8.14 8.81
CA ARG A 282 -23.53 -8.44 8.73
C ARG A 282 -24.03 -8.16 7.32
N ILE A 283 -25.20 -8.71 6.99
CA ILE A 283 -25.88 -8.39 5.74
C ILE A 283 -26.37 -6.95 5.78
N ARG A 284 -26.10 -6.24 4.68
CA ARG A 284 -26.46 -4.84 4.51
C ARG A 284 -27.96 -4.70 4.24
N ASP A 285 -28.60 -3.78 4.96
CA ASP A 285 -30.02 -3.44 4.77
C ASP A 285 -30.12 -2.08 4.07
N TRP A 286 -30.49 -2.10 2.79
CA TRP A 286 -30.51 -0.90 1.96
C TRP A 286 -31.65 0.07 2.30
N ARG A 287 -32.65 -0.33 3.09
CA ARG A 287 -33.70 0.60 3.57
C ARG A 287 -33.14 1.69 4.48
N GLN A 288 -32.05 1.40 5.18
CA GLN A 288 -31.40 2.33 6.12
C GLN A 288 -30.54 3.39 5.40
N GLU A 289 -30.21 3.19 4.12
CA GLU A 289 -29.35 4.07 3.33
C GLU A 289 -30.13 5.09 2.48
N THR A 290 -31.37 4.78 2.09
CA THR A 290 -32.22 5.69 1.31
C THR A 290 -32.36 7.09 1.95
N PRO A 291 -32.55 7.21 3.29
CA PRO A 291 -32.56 8.52 3.96
C PRO A 291 -31.18 9.23 3.99
N LEU A 292 -30.08 8.48 3.89
CA LEU A 292 -28.71 9.02 3.91
C LEU A 292 -28.26 9.50 2.52
N GLN A 293 -28.70 8.85 1.45
CA GLN A 293 -28.43 9.29 0.07
C GLN A 293 -29.13 10.61 -0.27
N GLU A 294 -30.35 10.82 0.22
CA GLU A 294 -31.07 12.09 0.12
C GLU A 294 -30.35 13.24 0.84
N ARG A 295 -29.43 12.97 1.76
CA ARG A 295 -28.61 14.00 2.43
C ARG A 295 -27.26 14.25 1.78
N GLN A 296 -26.91 13.54 0.70
CA GLN A 296 -25.59 13.68 0.06
C GLN A 296 -25.50 14.89 -0.90
N PRO A 297 -24.32 15.53 -1.00
CA PRO A 297 -24.08 16.61 -1.95
C PRO A 297 -24.26 16.16 -3.41
N GLU A 298 -24.75 17.07 -4.26
CA GLU A 298 -25.21 16.80 -5.63
C GLU A 298 -24.19 16.05 -6.51
N ALA A 299 -22.91 16.33 -6.34
CA ALA A 299 -21.84 15.67 -7.09
C ALA A 299 -21.78 14.14 -6.84
N ARG A 300 -22.07 13.68 -5.62
CA ARG A 300 -22.13 12.25 -5.29
C ARG A 300 -23.42 11.60 -5.80
N ARG A 301 -24.54 12.34 -5.82
CA ARG A 301 -25.80 11.88 -6.40
C ARG A 301 -25.68 11.61 -7.90
N ARG A 302 -24.98 12.48 -8.65
CA ARG A 302 -24.72 12.29 -10.09
C ARG A 302 -23.94 10.99 -10.37
N VAL A 303 -22.91 10.68 -9.58
CA VAL A 303 -22.14 9.43 -9.71
C VAL A 303 -22.98 8.19 -9.38
N SER A 304 -23.87 8.28 -8.38
CA SER A 304 -24.80 7.20 -8.04
C SER A 304 -25.85 6.96 -9.15
N SER A 305 -26.26 8.02 -9.85
CA SER A 305 -27.19 7.94 -10.98
C SER A 305 -26.55 7.33 -12.23
N GLU A 306 -25.28 7.64 -12.52
CA GLU A 306 -24.53 7.03 -13.64
C GLU A 306 -24.27 5.52 -13.43
N ALA A 307 -24.20 5.05 -12.18
CA ALA A 307 -24.03 3.62 -11.86
C ALA A 307 -25.36 2.85 -11.71
N PHE A 308 -26.51 3.52 -11.87
CA PHE A 308 -27.84 2.94 -11.63
C PHE A 308 -28.13 1.78 -12.58
N LYS A 309 -28.46 0.61 -12.00
CA LYS A 309 -28.77 -0.66 -12.68
C LYS A 309 -27.71 -1.16 -13.65
N THR A 310 -26.45 -0.79 -13.46
CA THR A 310 -25.31 -1.29 -14.26
C THR A 310 -24.83 -2.68 -13.85
N ARG A 311 -25.35 -3.22 -12.75
CA ARG A 311 -25.03 -4.54 -12.18
C ARG A 311 -26.30 -5.21 -11.67
N LEU A 312 -26.33 -6.54 -11.71
CA LEU A 312 -27.40 -7.34 -11.12
C LEU A 312 -27.45 -7.18 -9.59
N CYS A 313 -28.67 -7.22 -9.06
CA CYS A 313 -28.95 -7.20 -7.63
C CYS A 313 -28.70 -8.58 -7.02
N TRP A 314 -27.66 -8.69 -6.20
CA TRP A 314 -27.30 -9.89 -5.45
C TRP A 314 -28.45 -10.35 -4.56
N PHE A 315 -29.15 -9.43 -3.89
CA PHE A 315 -30.28 -9.80 -3.02
C PHE A 315 -31.44 -10.40 -3.80
N PHE A 316 -31.75 -9.85 -4.97
CA PHE A 316 -32.78 -10.42 -5.84
C PHE A 316 -32.40 -11.84 -6.29
N LEU A 317 -31.13 -12.04 -6.63
CA LEU A 317 -30.66 -13.31 -7.19
C LEU A 317 -30.45 -14.41 -6.14
N HIS A 318 -30.00 -14.05 -4.93
CA HIS A 318 -29.50 -15.03 -3.96
C HIS A 318 -30.18 -14.99 -2.59
N HIS A 319 -30.71 -13.84 -2.15
CA HIS A 319 -31.31 -13.75 -0.82
C HIS A 319 -32.60 -14.58 -0.77
N PRO A 320 -32.85 -15.38 0.28
CA PRO A 320 -34.04 -16.24 0.38
C PRO A 320 -35.33 -15.41 0.36
N ASP A 321 -35.33 -14.25 1.00
CA ASP A 321 -36.47 -13.31 1.00
C ASP A 321 -36.47 -12.34 -0.20
N GLY A 322 -35.53 -12.49 -1.13
CA GLY A 322 -35.30 -11.57 -2.23
C GLY A 322 -34.77 -10.19 -1.81
N CYS A 323 -34.84 -9.23 -2.73
CA CYS A 323 -34.44 -7.86 -2.44
C CYS A 323 -35.50 -7.15 -1.59
N VAL A 324 -35.03 -6.50 -0.52
CA VAL A 324 -35.88 -5.71 0.38
C VAL A 324 -36.42 -4.42 -0.24
N LEU A 325 -35.80 -3.95 -1.32
CA LEU A 325 -36.24 -2.75 -2.03
C LEU A 325 -37.16 -3.13 -3.20
N PRO A 326 -38.21 -2.33 -3.44
CA PRO A 326 -38.94 -2.36 -4.72
C PRO A 326 -37.98 -2.19 -5.91
N ALA A 327 -38.31 -2.83 -7.04
CA ALA A 327 -37.41 -2.89 -8.20
C ALA A 327 -37.09 -1.49 -8.78
N ASP A 328 -38.05 -0.57 -8.76
CA ASP A 328 -37.90 0.83 -9.18
C ASP A 328 -36.96 1.63 -8.26
N ARG A 329 -36.91 1.28 -6.97
CA ARG A 329 -36.08 1.95 -5.95
C ARG A 329 -34.72 1.28 -5.74
N CYS A 330 -34.50 0.09 -6.29
CA CYS A 330 -33.23 -0.61 -6.15
C CYS A 330 -32.18 -0.02 -7.12
N PRO A 331 -30.99 0.35 -6.64
CA PRO A 331 -29.91 0.84 -7.51
C PRO A 331 -29.29 -0.26 -8.38
N PHE A 332 -29.66 -1.53 -8.17
CA PHE A 332 -29.18 -2.70 -8.90
C PHE A 332 -30.33 -3.36 -9.68
N ALA A 333 -30.01 -4.02 -10.78
CA ALA A 333 -31.00 -4.63 -11.68
C ALA A 333 -31.58 -5.94 -11.10
N HIS A 334 -32.91 -6.03 -11.00
CA HIS A 334 -33.65 -7.23 -10.63
C HIS A 334 -33.88 -8.11 -11.86
N GLY A 335 -32.77 -8.57 -12.44
CA GLY A 335 -32.75 -9.43 -13.63
C GLY A 335 -32.21 -8.73 -14.88
N PRO A 336 -31.99 -9.49 -15.98
CA PRO A 336 -31.34 -8.98 -17.18
C PRO A 336 -32.10 -7.84 -17.88
N GLY A 337 -33.44 -7.84 -17.79
CA GLY A 337 -34.28 -6.82 -18.45
C GLY A 337 -34.13 -5.41 -17.87
N GLU A 338 -33.62 -5.28 -16.63
CA GLU A 338 -33.35 -3.96 -16.04
C GLU A 338 -31.88 -3.56 -16.13
N LEU A 339 -31.01 -4.44 -16.63
CA LEU A 339 -29.57 -4.23 -16.65
C LEU A 339 -29.19 -3.21 -17.73
N ARG A 340 -28.56 -2.13 -17.29
CA ARG A 340 -28.07 -1.06 -18.15
C ARG A 340 -26.60 -1.29 -18.52
N PRO A 341 -26.15 -0.89 -19.72
CA PRO A 341 -24.74 -0.93 -20.04
C PRO A 341 -23.97 -0.06 -19.03
N PRO A 342 -22.75 -0.48 -18.63
CA PRO A 342 -21.91 0.34 -17.79
C PRO A 342 -21.70 1.69 -18.48
N PRO A 343 -21.68 2.82 -17.73
CA PRO A 343 -21.40 4.11 -18.32
C PRO A 343 -20.07 4.01 -19.07
N ALA A 344 -20.05 4.51 -20.31
CA ALA A 344 -18.83 4.56 -21.12
C ALA A 344 -17.71 5.06 -20.22
N ALA A 345 -16.62 4.28 -20.12
CA ALA A 345 -15.49 4.62 -19.27
C ALA A 345 -15.10 6.06 -19.64
N ARG A 346 -15.48 7.03 -18.81
CA ARG A 346 -14.98 8.39 -18.92
C ARG A 346 -13.50 8.20 -18.72
N GLY A 347 -12.74 8.14 -19.83
CA GLY A 347 -11.31 7.89 -19.84
C GLY A 347 -10.72 8.67 -18.70
N SER A 348 -10.14 7.93 -17.74
CA SER A 348 -9.45 8.42 -16.56
C SER A 348 -9.57 9.94 -16.38
N ARG A 349 -10.62 10.42 -15.71
CA ARG A 349 -10.54 11.77 -15.14
C ARG A 349 -9.26 11.75 -14.28
N PRO A 350 -8.21 12.53 -14.62
CA PRO A 350 -7.02 12.53 -13.82
C PRO A 350 -7.43 12.95 -12.41
N ARG A 351 -7.02 12.16 -11.43
CA ARG A 351 -7.22 12.49 -10.01
C ARG A 351 -6.64 13.89 -9.80
N ARG A 352 -7.50 14.83 -9.39
CA ARG A 352 -7.14 16.21 -9.07
C ARG A 352 -6.04 16.29 -8.02
#